data_AF-A0A1V5KX50-F1
#
_entry.id   AF-A0A1V5KX50-F1
#
_cell.length_a   1.000
_cell.length_b   1.000
_cell.length_c   1.000
_cell.angle_alpha   90.00
_cell.angle_beta   90.00
_cell.angle_gamma   90.00
#
_symmetry.space_group_name_H-M   'P 1'
#
loop_
_entity.id
_entity.type
_entity.pdbx_description
1 polymer ?
#
loop_
_entity_poly.entity_id
_entity_poly.type
_entity_poly.pdbx_seq_one_letter_code
_entity_poly.pdbx_strand_id
1 'polypeptide(L)'
;MLGVAAKQVLGSAEDLLVLVEDEEAVLQARPDFTALTTLAWRGIIITAPGRRSDFVSRFFGPAVGVAEDPVTGSAHCVLTPYWSAILNKKELYARQVSRRGGELWCRQAGERVHIRGRAALYLQGVITV
;
A
#
# COMPACT_ATOMS: atom_id res chain seq x y z
N MET A 1 -2.78 1.49 -17.62
CA MET A 1 -3.54 2.06 -16.48
C MET A 1 -2.64 2.66 -15.40
N LEU A 2 -1.56 2.00 -14.94
CA LEU A 2 -0.70 2.54 -13.86
C LEU A 2 0.48 3.41 -14.32
N GLY A 3 0.75 3.50 -15.62
CA GLY A 3 1.88 4.27 -16.16
C GLY A 3 3.26 3.61 -15.97
N VAL A 4 3.31 2.38 -15.45
CA VAL A 4 4.54 1.60 -15.24
C VAL A 4 4.31 0.13 -15.56
N ALA A 5 5.38 -0.59 -15.91
CA ALA A 5 5.33 -2.01 -16.24
C ALA A 5 5.21 -2.88 -14.97
N ALA A 6 4.24 -3.79 -14.97
CA ALA A 6 4.09 -4.78 -13.92
C ALA A 6 5.03 -5.97 -14.17
N LYS A 7 5.73 -6.41 -13.12
CA LYS A 7 6.46 -7.69 -13.11
C LYS A 7 5.56 -8.86 -12.78
N GLN A 8 4.63 -8.62 -11.85
CA GLN A 8 3.67 -9.62 -11.41
C GLN A 8 2.38 -8.92 -11.00
N VAL A 9 1.26 -9.58 -11.25
CA VAL A 9 -0.06 -9.12 -10.82
C VAL A 9 -0.72 -10.27 -10.06
N LEU A 10 -1.19 -9.99 -8.85
CA LEU A 10 -1.84 -10.93 -7.94
C LEU A 10 -3.14 -10.33 -7.44
N GLY A 11 -4.11 -11.17 -7.09
CA GLY A 11 -5.38 -10.74 -6.52
C GLY A 11 -5.52 -11.18 -5.07
N SER A 12 -6.07 -10.31 -4.24
CA SER A 12 -6.66 -10.68 -2.95
C SER A 12 -8.19 -10.67 -3.06
N ALA A 13 -8.89 -10.91 -1.96
CA ALA A 13 -10.36 -10.84 -1.92
C ALA A 13 -10.89 -9.43 -2.27
N GLU A 14 -10.14 -8.37 -1.93
CA GLU A 14 -10.60 -6.99 -2.13
C GLU A 14 -9.70 -6.19 -3.09
N ASP A 15 -8.38 -6.37 -3.02
CA ASP A 15 -7.41 -5.54 -3.73
C ASP A 15 -6.57 -6.32 -4.76
N LEU A 16 -6.18 -5.62 -5.82
CA LEU A 16 -5.20 -6.08 -6.80
C LEU A 16 -3.80 -5.66 -6.35
N LEU A 17 -2.87 -6.61 -6.20
CA LEU A 17 -1.46 -6.37 -5.90
C LEU A 17 -0.64 -6.39 -7.20
N VAL A 18 0.06 -5.30 -7.47
CA VAL A 18 0.91 -5.12 -8.65
C VAL A 18 2.36 -4.93 -8.20
N LEU A 19 3.19 -5.94 -8.44
CA LEU A 19 4.63 -5.87 -8.24
C LEU A 19 5.27 -5.15 -9.42
N VAL A 20 6.11 -4.16 -9.15
CA VAL A 20 6.94 -3.47 -10.15
C VAL A 20 8.43 -3.64 -9.82
N GLU A 21 9.30 -3.12 -10.69
CA GLU A 21 10.76 -3.34 -10.61
C GLU A 21 11.37 -2.84 -9.31
N ASP A 22 11.14 -1.59 -8.95
CA ASP A 22 11.82 -0.95 -7.84
C ASP A 22 11.00 0.21 -7.23
N GLU A 23 11.52 0.80 -6.16
CA GLU A 23 10.93 1.97 -5.50
C GLU A 23 10.73 3.16 -6.48
N GLU A 24 11.58 3.31 -7.50
CA GLU A 24 11.43 4.38 -8.49
C GLU A 24 10.20 4.17 -9.35
N ALA A 25 9.95 2.94 -9.82
CA ALA A 25 8.74 2.61 -10.56
C ALA A 25 7.47 2.86 -9.74
N VAL A 26 7.49 2.60 -8.42
CA VAL A 26 6.37 2.93 -7.52
C VAL A 26 6.14 4.45 -7.46
N LEU A 27 7.21 5.23 -7.33
CA LEU A 27 7.15 6.70 -7.28
C LEU A 27 6.67 7.32 -8.59
N GLN A 28 7.15 6.79 -9.73
CA GLN A 28 6.82 7.29 -11.06
C GLN A 28 5.46 6.82 -11.58
N ALA A 29 4.78 5.90 -10.88
CA ALA A 29 3.46 5.44 -11.26
C ALA A 29 2.50 6.64 -11.40
N ARG A 30 1.84 6.72 -12.57
CA ARG A 30 0.84 7.72 -12.91
C ARG A 30 -0.45 7.01 -13.28
N PRO A 31 -1.30 6.71 -12.29
CA PRO A 31 -2.54 5.99 -12.54
C PRO A 31 -3.52 6.84 -13.32
N ASP A 32 -4.10 6.23 -14.36
CA ASP A 32 -5.35 6.69 -14.97
C ASP A 32 -6.50 6.23 -14.07
N PHE A 33 -6.97 7.14 -13.22
CA PHE A 33 -8.02 6.84 -12.25
C PHE A 33 -9.35 6.46 -12.91
N THR A 34 -9.66 7.01 -14.09
CA THR A 34 -10.86 6.65 -14.85
C THR A 34 -10.76 5.23 -15.37
N ALA A 35 -9.59 4.82 -15.87
CA ALA A 35 -9.41 3.43 -16.29
C ALA A 35 -9.48 2.47 -15.08
N LEU A 36 -8.93 2.87 -13.93
CA LEU A 36 -8.92 2.04 -12.73
C LEU A 36 -10.32 1.79 -12.12
N THR A 37 -11.30 2.69 -12.30
CA THR A 37 -12.68 2.44 -11.83
C THR A 37 -13.38 1.32 -12.58
N THR A 38 -12.87 0.92 -13.75
CA THR A 38 -13.44 -0.18 -14.54
C THR A 38 -13.05 -1.57 -14.01
N LEU A 39 -12.10 -1.63 -13.07
CA LEU A 39 -11.63 -2.88 -12.48
C LEU A 39 -12.60 -3.37 -11.40
N ALA A 40 -12.70 -4.70 -11.25
CA ALA A 40 -13.61 -5.32 -10.27
C ALA A 40 -13.11 -5.29 -8.82
N TRP A 41 -11.91 -4.75 -8.57
CA TRP A 41 -11.29 -4.70 -7.25
C TRP A 41 -11.61 -3.39 -6.52
N ARG A 42 -11.65 -3.46 -5.19
CA ARG A 42 -11.81 -2.30 -4.29
C ARG A 42 -10.68 -1.30 -4.48
N GLY A 43 -9.45 -1.80 -4.60
CA GLY A 43 -8.26 -0.97 -4.77
C GLY A 43 -7.11 -1.69 -5.44
N ILE A 44 -6.11 -0.90 -5.82
CA ILE A 44 -4.91 -1.33 -6.49
C ILE A 44 -3.72 -0.93 -5.62
N ILE A 45 -2.99 -1.94 -5.16
CA ILE A 45 -1.74 -1.80 -4.44
C ILE A 45 -0.62 -1.93 -5.46
N ILE A 46 0.23 -0.92 -5.58
CA ILE A 46 1.50 -1.04 -6.31
C ILE A 46 2.64 -1.18 -5.28
N THR A 47 3.56 -2.11 -5.50
CA THR A 47 4.63 -2.39 -4.52
C THR A 47 5.94 -2.81 -5.19
N ALA A 48 7.05 -2.61 -4.48
CA ALA A 48 8.39 -3.02 -4.87
C ALA A 48 9.31 -3.10 -3.64
N PRO A 49 10.52 -3.68 -3.75
CA PRO A 49 11.54 -3.60 -2.70
C PRO A 49 11.88 -2.14 -2.40
N GLY A 50 12.07 -1.82 -1.12
CA GLY A 50 12.46 -0.49 -0.68
C GLY A 50 13.97 -0.30 -0.70
N ARG A 51 14.43 0.93 -0.93
CA ARG A 51 15.84 1.32 -0.82
C ARG A 51 16.26 1.53 0.64
N ARG A 52 15.33 2.01 1.48
CA ARG A 52 15.53 2.32 2.91
C ARG A 52 14.53 1.62 3.83
N SER A 53 13.68 0.77 3.26
CA SER A 53 12.67 -0.03 3.95
C SER A 53 12.66 -1.42 3.33
N ASP A 54 12.04 -2.39 3.99
CA ASP A 54 11.94 -3.75 3.45
C ASP A 54 11.14 -3.76 2.15
N PHE A 55 10.08 -2.96 2.09
CA PHE A 55 9.32 -2.71 0.87
C PHE A 55 8.68 -1.31 0.87
N VAL A 56 8.19 -0.91 -0.29
CA VAL A 56 7.38 0.30 -0.46
C VAL A 56 6.07 0.00 -1.15
N SER A 57 5.08 0.88 -0.97
CA SER A 57 3.81 0.79 -1.67
C SER A 57 3.16 2.14 -1.97
N ARG A 58 2.19 2.13 -2.88
CA ARG A 58 1.11 3.13 -3.00
C ARG A 58 -0.22 2.41 -3.17
N PHE A 59 -1.31 3.08 -2.81
CA PHE A 59 -2.66 2.52 -2.88
C PHE A 59 -3.61 3.46 -3.62
N PHE A 60 -4.33 2.91 -4.60
CA PHE A 60 -5.32 3.64 -5.39
C PHE A 60 -6.68 2.95 -5.27
N GLY A 61 -7.69 3.66 -4.78
CA GLY A 61 -9.06 3.13 -4.63
C GLY A 61 -10.11 4.01 -5.33
N PRO A 62 -9.95 4.36 -6.62
CA PRO A 62 -10.86 5.30 -7.26
C PRO A 62 -12.30 4.76 -7.35
N ALA A 63 -12.49 3.44 -7.38
CA ALA A 63 -13.81 2.79 -7.33
C ALA A 63 -14.58 3.08 -6.03
N VAL A 64 -13.87 3.42 -4.95
CA VAL A 64 -14.45 3.79 -3.64
C VAL A 64 -14.30 5.29 -3.34
N GLY A 65 -14.06 6.11 -4.36
CA GLY A 65 -13.96 7.57 -4.23
C GLY A 65 -12.62 8.08 -3.70
N VAL A 66 -11.59 7.22 -3.59
CA VAL A 66 -10.26 7.60 -3.10
C VAL A 66 -9.24 7.46 -4.23
N ALA A 67 -8.89 8.58 -4.88
CA ALA A 67 -7.91 8.56 -5.97
C ALA A 67 -6.58 7.92 -5.53
N GLU A 68 -5.98 8.43 -4.45
CA GLU A 68 -4.83 7.84 -3.77
C GLU A 68 -4.98 8.03 -2.26
N ASP A 69 -4.83 6.94 -1.50
CA ASP A 69 -4.83 6.98 -0.05
C ASP A 69 -3.41 7.27 0.48
N PRO A 70 -3.22 8.29 1.34
CA PRO A 70 -1.92 8.60 1.92
C PRO A 70 -1.22 7.41 2.58
N VAL A 71 -1.96 6.65 3.40
CA VAL A 71 -1.44 5.50 4.16
C VAL A 71 -2.56 4.49 4.42
N THR A 72 -2.46 3.29 3.85
CA THR A 72 -3.53 2.29 3.86
C THR A 72 -3.18 1.11 4.76
N GLY A 73 -3.72 1.11 5.98
CA GLY A 73 -3.49 0.03 6.94
C GLY A 73 -3.96 -1.33 6.42
N SER A 74 -5.18 -1.42 5.88
CA SER A 74 -5.75 -2.69 5.40
C SER A 74 -4.94 -3.35 4.29
N ALA A 75 -4.30 -2.56 3.40
CA ALA A 75 -3.43 -3.08 2.34
C ALA A 75 -2.26 -3.91 2.90
N HIS A 76 -1.85 -3.67 4.15
CA HIS A 76 -0.77 -4.42 4.79
C HIS A 76 -1.19 -5.82 5.24
N CYS A 77 -2.48 -6.16 5.24
CA CYS A 77 -2.94 -7.55 5.34
C CYS A 77 -2.54 -8.38 4.11
N VAL A 78 -2.32 -7.74 2.96
CA VAL A 78 -1.83 -8.38 1.72
C VAL A 78 -0.31 -8.24 1.62
N LEU A 79 0.22 -7.04 1.84
CA LEU A 79 1.65 -6.75 1.65
C LEU A 79 2.55 -7.47 2.66
N THR A 80 2.17 -7.52 3.94
CA THR A 80 3.01 -8.12 4.98
C THR A 80 3.28 -9.60 4.73
N PRO A 81 2.29 -10.49 4.53
CA PRO A 81 2.56 -11.89 4.25
C PRO A 81 3.33 -12.09 2.95
N TYR A 82 3.01 -11.31 1.91
CA TYR A 82 3.71 -11.37 0.62
C TYR A 82 5.21 -11.08 0.76
N TRP A 83 5.57 -9.93 1.33
CA TRP A 83 6.96 -9.55 1.53
C TRP A 83 7.67 -10.37 2.60
N SER A 84 6.94 -10.83 3.63
CA SER A 84 7.49 -11.71 4.67
C SER A 84 7.99 -13.02 4.08
N ALA A 85 7.22 -13.62 3.16
CA ALA A 85 7.59 -14.85 2.48
C ALA A 85 8.80 -14.65 1.56
N ILE A 86 8.83 -13.56 0.79
CA ILE A 86 9.92 -13.25 -0.16
C ILE A 86 11.23 -12.96 0.58
N LEU A 87 11.17 -12.13 1.62
CA LEU A 87 12.36 -11.67 2.35
C LEU A 87 12.79 -12.63 3.46
N ASN A 88 11.99 -13.66 3.74
CA ASN A 88 12.15 -14.56 4.88
C ASN A 88 12.30 -13.79 6.21
N LYS A 89 11.46 -12.77 6.41
CA LYS A 89 11.47 -11.88 7.59
C LYS A 89 10.07 -11.76 8.19
N LYS A 90 9.96 -11.91 9.51
CA LYS A 90 8.67 -11.74 10.22
C LYS A 90 8.37 -10.31 10.63
N GLU A 91 9.39 -9.52 10.91
CA GLU A 91 9.27 -8.09 11.22
C GLU A 91 9.75 -7.29 10.02
N LEU A 92 8.90 -6.40 9.55
CA LEU A 92 9.05 -5.67 8.31
C LEU A 92 8.81 -4.20 8.56
N TYR A 93 9.71 -3.37 8.04
CA TYR A 93 9.54 -1.93 7.97
C TYR A 93 9.11 -1.55 6.55
N ALA A 94 7.95 -0.91 6.44
CA ALA A 94 7.32 -0.54 5.18
C ALA A 94 7.17 0.98 5.07
N ARG A 95 7.22 1.49 3.84
CA ARG A 95 6.89 2.89 3.55
C ARG A 95 5.82 2.99 2.47
N GLN A 96 4.71 3.64 2.78
CA GLN A 96 3.75 4.04 1.75
C GLN A 96 4.22 5.37 1.17
N VAL A 97 4.74 5.34 -0.05
CA VAL A 97 5.41 6.46 -0.71
C VAL A 97 4.42 7.32 -1.51
N SER A 98 3.25 7.57 -0.93
CA SER A 98 2.31 8.57 -1.43
C SER A 98 2.90 9.98 -1.30
N ARG A 99 2.23 11.00 -1.85
CA ARG A 99 2.66 12.41 -1.71
C ARG A 99 2.86 12.83 -0.24
N ARG A 100 2.03 12.36 0.68
CA ARG A 100 2.14 12.66 2.12
C ARG A 100 3.12 11.73 2.84
N GLY A 101 3.28 10.51 2.32
CA GLY A 101 4.13 9.49 2.92
C GLY A 101 3.53 8.87 4.18
N GLY A 102 3.99 7.65 4.49
CA GLY A 102 3.74 6.99 5.76
C GLY A 102 4.75 5.89 6.03
N GLU A 103 5.04 5.69 7.31
CA GLU A 103 5.92 4.63 7.81
C GLU A 103 5.10 3.64 8.63
N LEU A 104 5.29 2.35 8.37
CA LEU A 104 4.59 1.28 9.05
C LEU A 104 5.56 0.20 9.48
N TRP A 105 5.43 -0.26 10.71
CA TRP A 105 6.12 -1.43 11.23
C TRP A 105 5.12 -2.57 11.30
N CYS A 106 5.36 -3.58 10.48
CA CYS A 106 4.47 -4.72 10.31
C CYS A 106 5.13 -5.98 10.88
N ARG A 107 4.32 -6.86 11.48
CA ARG A 107 4.77 -8.18 11.93
C ARG A 107 3.82 -9.26 11.45
N GLN A 108 4.34 -10.23 10.72
CA GLN A 108 3.64 -11.47 10.37
C GLN A 108 3.58 -12.39 11.59
N ALA A 109 2.37 -12.66 12.08
CA ALA A 109 2.10 -13.46 13.27
C ALA A 109 1.09 -14.58 12.95
N GLY A 110 1.54 -15.58 12.19
CA GLY A 110 0.68 -16.69 11.76
C GLY A 110 -0.39 -16.18 10.79
N GLU A 111 -1.65 -16.35 11.17
CA GLU A 111 -2.82 -15.88 10.40
C GLU A 111 -3.15 -14.39 10.61
N ARG A 112 -2.37 -13.68 11.45
CA ARG A 112 -2.56 -12.25 11.73
C ARG A 112 -1.37 -11.41 11.32
N VAL A 113 -1.67 -10.15 11.00
CA VAL A 113 -0.69 -9.08 10.78
C VAL A 113 -0.87 -8.04 11.89
N HIS A 114 0.21 -7.71 12.57
CA HIS A 114 0.25 -6.54 13.45
C HIS A 114 0.81 -5.35 12.67
N ILE A 115 0.16 -4.20 12.77
CA ILE A 115 0.59 -2.96 12.11
C ILE A 115 0.77 -1.91 13.19
N ARG A 116 1.86 -1.14 13.10
CA ARG A 116 2.20 -0.06 14.02
C ARG A 116 2.66 1.15 13.23
N GLY A 117 2.35 2.33 13.74
CA GLY A 117 2.78 3.60 13.16
C GLY A 117 2.80 4.69 14.22
N ARG A 118 3.40 5.83 13.90
CA ARG A 118 3.37 7.01 14.76
C ARG A 118 2.14 7.86 14.43
N ALA A 119 1.55 8.48 15.44
CA ALA A 119 0.46 9.44 15.28
C ALA A 119 0.92 10.82 15.76
N ALA A 120 0.40 11.87 15.13
CA ALA A 120 0.59 13.25 15.55
C ALA A 120 -0.77 13.93 15.64
N LEU A 121 -1.05 14.57 16.78
CA LEU A 121 -2.29 15.32 16.99
C LEU A 121 -2.24 16.60 16.16
N TYR A 122 -3.15 16.74 15.18
CA TYR A 122 -3.27 17.96 14.38
C TYR A 122 -4.14 19.01 15.09
N LEU A 123 -5.28 18.59 15.64
CA LEU A 123 -6.24 19.46 16.30
C LEU A 123 -7.04 18.67 17.34
N GLN A 124 -7.39 19.35 18.44
CA GLN A 124 -8.30 18.86 19.45
C GLN A 124 -9.41 19.91 19.67
N GLY A 125 -10.66 19.46 19.74
CA GLY A 125 -11.83 20.31 19.90
C GLY A 125 -13.07 19.51 20.32
N VAL A 126 -14.22 20.18 20.41
CA VAL A 126 -15.51 19.58 20.78
C VAL A 126 -16.52 19.85 19.66
N ILE A 127 -17.26 18.82 19.25
CA ILE A 127 -18.40 18.95 18.34
C ILE A 127 -19.66 18.94 19.20
N THR A 128 -20.47 20.00 19.11
CA THR A 128 -21.81 20.05 19.71
C THR A 128 -22.82 19.71 18.62
N VAL A 129 -23.67 18.72 18.90
CA VAL A 129 -24.75 18.27 18.02
C VAL A 129 -26.10 18.71 18.55
#